data_AF-A0A7Y5HBD7-F1
#
_entry.id   AF-A0A7Y5HBD7-F1
#
_cell.length_a   1.000
_cell.length_b   1.000
_cell.length_c   1.000
_cell.angle_alpha   90.00
_cell.angle_beta   90.00
_cell.angle_gamma   90.00
#
_symmetry.space_group_name_H-M   'P 1'
#
loop_
_entity.id
_entity.type
_entity.pdbx_description
1 polymer ?
#
loop_
_entity_poly.entity_id
_entity_poly.type
_entity_poly.pdbx_seq_one_letter_code
_entity_poly.pdbx_strand_id
1 'polypeptide(L)'
;AGFPAASAPPCPRHPGNPAAASCGRCGDFLCSVCVTAVDGLLICVPCFVRKRDRGELVSSRTGFQMPTMSIALGICAMLGSWTICFGVVLGPAAIVTGIMALREIRRRPALPGETAALGGIVTGAIGVAELAAVWLWAALRR
;
A
#
# COMPACT_ATOMS: atom_id res chain seq x y z
N ALA A 1 -8.91 2.95 57.90
CA ALA A 1 -7.57 2.57 57.43
C ALA A 1 -7.59 2.54 55.91
N GLY A 2 -6.81 3.38 55.24
CA GLY A 2 -6.68 3.36 53.78
C GLY A 2 -5.57 2.40 53.36
N PHE A 3 -5.82 1.56 52.36
CA PHE A 3 -4.77 0.74 51.77
C PHE A 3 -3.77 1.63 51.04
N PRO A 4 -2.44 1.42 51.19
CA PRO A 4 -1.46 2.14 50.40
C PRO A 4 -1.71 1.83 48.92
N ALA A 5 -1.82 2.86 48.09
CA ALA A 5 -1.98 2.72 46.65
C ALA A 5 -0.79 1.90 46.12
N ALA A 6 -1.07 0.73 45.56
CA ALA A 6 -0.04 -0.11 44.96
C ALA A 6 0.66 0.69 43.86
N SER A 7 1.98 0.86 43.98
CA SER A 7 2.79 1.52 42.97
C SER A 7 2.58 0.80 41.63
N ALA A 8 2.21 1.54 40.59
CA ALA A 8 2.06 0.98 39.26
C ALA A 8 3.35 0.23 38.87
N PRO A 9 3.25 -0.96 38.26
CA PRO A 9 4.42 -1.73 37.88
C PRO A 9 5.30 -0.91 36.92
N PRO A 10 6.64 -1.02 37.00
CA PRO A 10 7.52 -0.26 36.14
C PRO A 10 7.54 -0.84 34.72
N CYS A 11 7.92 -0.01 33.74
CA CYS A 11 8.15 -0.49 32.38
C CYS A 11 9.41 -1.38 32.33
N PRO A 12 9.37 -2.59 31.72
CA PRO A 12 10.54 -3.48 31.65
C PRO A 12 11.77 -2.88 30.97
N ARG A 13 11.57 -1.89 30.09
CA ARG A 13 12.66 -1.18 29.39
C ARG A 13 13.14 0.07 30.08
N HIS A 14 12.27 0.69 30.87
CA HIS A 14 12.58 1.90 31.62
C HIS A 14 12.09 1.71 33.06
N PRO A 15 12.88 1.01 33.90
CA PRO A 15 12.47 0.68 35.26
C PRO A 15 12.15 1.90 36.13
N GLY A 16 12.74 3.06 35.82
CA GLY A 16 12.48 4.32 36.51
C GLY A 16 11.15 5.00 36.15
N ASN A 17 10.43 4.50 35.14
CA ASN A 17 9.18 5.11 34.68
C ASN A 17 7.99 4.20 35.04
N PRO A 18 6.95 4.75 35.70
CA PRO A 18 5.74 3.98 35.99
C PRO A 18 4.99 3.63 34.70
N ALA A 19 4.29 2.50 34.70
CA ALA A 19 3.44 2.11 33.59
C ALA A 19 2.25 3.08 33.43
N ALA A 20 2.04 3.51 32.20
CA ALA A 20 0.87 4.30 31.78
C ALA A 20 -0.16 3.45 31.03
N ALA A 21 0.26 2.36 30.39
CA ALA A 21 -0.60 1.45 29.64
C ALA A 21 -0.03 0.02 29.62
N SER A 22 -0.81 -0.94 29.14
CA SER A 22 -0.34 -2.28 28.78
C SER A 22 -0.34 -2.46 27.26
N CYS A 23 0.60 -3.27 26.77
CA CYS A 23 0.65 -3.63 25.36
C CYS A 23 -0.54 -4.55 25.02
N GLY A 24 -1.40 -4.13 24.10
CA GLY A 24 -2.56 -4.92 23.65
C GLY A 24 -2.22 -6.23 22.92
N ARG A 25 -0.93 -6.55 22.73
CA ARG A 25 -0.47 -7.79 22.08
C ARG A 25 0.24 -8.75 23.05
N CYS A 26 1.28 -8.29 23.74
CA CYS A 26 2.07 -9.15 24.64
C CYS A 26 1.73 -8.98 26.13
N GLY A 27 0.94 -7.96 26.49
CA GLY A 27 0.57 -7.69 27.88
C GLY A 27 1.60 -6.90 28.70
N ASP A 28 2.79 -6.63 28.16
CA ASP A 28 3.83 -5.88 28.87
C ASP A 28 3.39 -4.46 29.27
N PHE A 29 3.90 -4.00 30.41
CA PHE A 29 3.68 -2.64 30.90
C PHE A 29 4.53 -1.60 30.15
N LEU A 30 3.89 -0.53 29.70
CA LEU A 30 4.49 0.52 28.88
C LEU A 30 4.43 1.85 29.63
N CYS A 31 5.57 2.52 29.73
CA CYS A 31 5.59 3.92 30.16
C CYS A 31 5.07 4.82 29.03
N SER A 32 4.76 6.07 29.37
CA SER A 32 4.30 7.10 28.42
C SER A 32 5.25 7.35 27.25
N VAL A 33 6.54 7.03 27.40
CA VAL A 33 7.55 7.15 26.33
C VAL A 33 7.56 5.93 25.40
N CYS A 34 7.29 4.74 25.93
CA CYS A 34 7.33 3.49 25.17
C CYS A 34 6.00 3.15 24.47
N VAL A 35 4.90 3.78 24.88
CA VAL A 35 3.60 3.50 24.30
C VAL A 35 3.52 4.07 22.89
N THR A 36 3.15 3.24 21.93
CA THR A 36 2.90 3.67 20.55
C THR A 36 1.48 3.28 20.17
N ALA A 37 0.67 4.27 19.79
CA ALA A 37 -0.69 4.05 19.30
C ALA A 37 -0.65 3.77 17.80
N VAL A 38 -1.01 2.55 17.39
CA VAL A 38 -1.01 2.13 15.98
C VAL A 38 -2.26 1.32 15.69
N ASP A 39 -3.00 1.71 14.65
CA ASP A 39 -4.29 1.11 14.27
C ASP A 39 -5.29 1.04 15.45
N GLY A 40 -5.31 2.04 16.33
CA GLY A 40 -6.16 2.08 17.52
C GLY A 40 -5.71 1.20 18.69
N LEU A 41 -4.59 0.47 18.55
CA LEU A 41 -4.00 -0.34 19.63
C LEU A 41 -2.76 0.33 20.22
N LEU A 42 -2.65 0.30 21.55
CA LEU A 42 -1.43 0.65 22.26
C LEU A 42 -0.51 -0.59 22.29
N ILE A 43 0.65 -0.49 21.64
CA ILE A 43 1.59 -1.61 21.54
C ILE A 43 3.02 -1.19 21.87
N CYS A 44 3.84 -2.14 22.30
CA CYS A 44 5.27 -1.95 22.55
C CYS A 44 6.08 -1.96 21.25
N VAL A 45 7.24 -1.30 21.23
CA VAL A 45 8.11 -1.23 20.04
C VAL A 45 8.49 -2.61 19.47
N PRO A 46 8.84 -3.66 20.25
CA PRO A 46 9.11 -4.99 19.69
C PRO A 46 7.90 -5.57 18.96
N CYS A 47 6.71 -5.43 19.55
CA CYS A 47 5.47 -5.89 18.94
C CYS A 47 5.13 -5.09 17.69
N PHE A 48 5.39 -3.78 17.69
CA PHE A 48 5.24 -2.91 16.52
C PHE A 48 6.17 -3.35 15.38
N VAL A 49 7.47 -3.51 15.64
CA VAL A 49 8.44 -3.97 14.63
C VAL A 49 8.01 -5.32 14.06
N ARG A 50 7.64 -6.28 14.92
CA ARG A 50 7.16 -7.60 14.47
C ARG A 50 5.87 -7.52 13.65
N LYS A 51 4.94 -6.62 13.98
CA LYS A 51 3.68 -6.42 13.25
C LYS A 51 3.93 -5.74 11.88
N ARG A 52 4.85 -4.77 11.85
CA ARG A 52 5.30 -4.07 10.64
C ARG A 52 5.99 -5.04 9.68
N ASP A 53 6.94 -5.83 10.16
CA ASP A 53 7.72 -6.74 9.32
C ASP A 53 6.86 -7.87 8.73
N ARG A 54 5.70 -8.16 9.34
CA ARG A 54 4.68 -9.09 8.81
C ARG A 54 3.63 -8.44 7.90
N GLY A 55 3.64 -7.11 7.71
CA GLY A 55 2.61 -6.41 6.94
C GLY A 55 1.20 -6.49 7.57
N GLU A 56 1.12 -6.66 8.88
CA GLU A 56 -0.13 -6.74 9.65
C GLU A 56 -0.67 -5.35 10.04
N LEU A 57 0.06 -4.28 9.75
CA LEU A 57 -0.39 -2.91 10.02
C LEU A 57 -1.43 -2.47 8.99
N VAL A 58 -2.61 -2.04 9.45
CA VAL A 58 -3.67 -1.55 8.57
C VAL A 58 -3.21 -0.27 7.88
N SER A 59 -2.56 0.60 8.64
CA SER A 59 -1.88 1.81 8.16
C SER A 59 -0.82 1.55 7.08
N SER A 60 -0.21 0.35 7.01
CA SER A 60 0.72 0.03 5.92
C SER A 60 0.01 -0.43 4.63
N ARG A 61 -1.25 -0.88 4.71
CA ARG A 61 -2.04 -1.32 3.54
C ARG A 61 -2.73 -0.16 2.85
N THR A 62 -3.22 0.82 3.60
CA THR A 62 -3.95 1.97 3.03
C THR A 62 -3.07 2.90 2.19
N GLY A 63 -1.74 2.91 2.39
CA GLY A 63 -0.81 3.66 1.53
C GLY A 63 -0.58 3.06 0.14
N PHE A 64 -1.02 1.82 -0.12
CA PHE A 64 -0.73 1.09 -1.36
C PHE A 64 -1.93 1.01 -2.32
N GLN A 65 -2.64 2.13 -2.52
CA GLN A 65 -3.76 2.21 -3.48
C GLN A 65 -3.33 2.49 -4.93
N MET A 66 -2.04 2.76 -5.18
CA MET A 66 -1.49 3.01 -6.52
C MET A 66 -1.74 1.88 -7.55
N PRO A 67 -1.67 0.57 -7.21
CA PRO A 67 -1.93 -0.50 -8.17
C PRO A 67 -3.41 -0.59 -8.57
N THR A 68 -4.32 -0.34 -7.62
CA THR A 68 -5.76 -0.33 -7.86
C THR A 68 -6.15 0.80 -8.80
N MET A 69 -5.51 1.97 -8.66
CA MET A 69 -5.66 3.10 -9.60
C MET A 69 -5.18 2.73 -11.00
N SER A 70 -4.08 1.98 -11.13
CA SER A 70 -3.55 1.49 -12.42
C SER A 70 -4.52 0.54 -13.14
N ILE A 71 -5.12 -0.43 -12.42
CA ILE A 71 -6.14 -1.32 -13.00
C ILE A 71 -7.38 -0.52 -13.40
N ALA A 72 -7.86 0.36 -12.53
CA ALA A 72 -9.04 1.19 -12.83
C ALA A 72 -8.80 2.07 -14.07
N LEU A 73 -7.63 2.70 -14.20
CA LEU A 73 -7.27 3.45 -15.40
C LEU A 73 -7.16 2.54 -16.65
N GLY A 74 -6.59 1.35 -16.54
CA GLY A 74 -6.50 0.40 -17.65
C GLY A 74 -7.87 -0.06 -18.15
N ILE A 75 -8.80 -0.37 -17.24
CA ILE A 75 -10.18 -0.71 -17.58
C ILE A 75 -10.90 0.48 -18.22
N CYS A 76 -10.74 1.69 -17.68
CA CYS A 76 -11.28 2.91 -18.29
C CYS A 76 -10.70 3.19 -19.67
N ALA A 77 -9.40 2.90 -19.90
CA ALA A 77 -8.77 3.03 -21.22
C ALA A 77 -9.34 2.02 -22.23
N MET A 78 -9.59 0.79 -21.79
CA MET A 78 -10.15 -0.28 -22.62
C MET A 78 -11.62 0.00 -22.97
N LEU A 79 -12.41 0.53 -22.04
CA LEU A 79 -13.80 0.97 -22.29
C LEU A 79 -13.87 2.28 -23.10
N GLY A 80 -12.89 3.17 -22.91
CA GLY A 80 -12.79 4.45 -23.62
C GLY A 80 -12.13 4.36 -25.00
N SER A 81 -11.58 3.21 -25.40
CA SER A 81 -10.92 3.03 -26.70
C SER A 81 -11.90 3.19 -27.88
N TRP A 82 -13.21 3.02 -27.63
CA TRP A 82 -14.25 3.25 -28.62
C TRP A 82 -14.36 4.73 -29.03
N THR A 83 -13.88 5.65 -28.18
CA THR A 83 -13.68 7.06 -28.52
C THR A 83 -12.23 7.29 -28.95
N ILE A 84 -12.01 7.38 -30.27
CA ILE A 84 -10.73 7.58 -30.99
C ILE A 84 -9.72 8.53 -30.29
N CYS A 85 -10.18 9.55 -29.56
CA CYS A 85 -9.30 10.51 -28.90
C CYS A 85 -8.73 10.04 -27.56
N PHE A 86 -9.42 9.18 -26.80
CA PHE A 86 -8.98 8.82 -25.45
C PHE A 86 -7.90 7.73 -25.46
N GLY A 87 -7.94 6.79 -26.40
CA GLY A 87 -6.97 5.68 -26.49
C GLY A 87 -5.52 6.11 -26.71
N VAL A 88 -5.29 7.18 -27.49
CA VAL A 88 -3.94 7.69 -27.81
C VAL A 88 -3.21 8.21 -26.57
N VAL A 89 -3.93 8.85 -25.65
CA VAL A 89 -3.34 9.46 -24.44
C VAL A 89 -3.35 8.49 -23.26
N LEU A 90 -4.44 7.72 -23.08
CA LEU A 90 -4.56 6.79 -21.95
C LEU A 90 -3.63 5.57 -22.07
N GLY A 91 -3.36 5.07 -23.28
CA GLY A 91 -2.47 3.92 -23.49
C GLY A 91 -1.05 4.15 -22.95
N PRO A 92 -0.33 5.20 -23.39
CA PRO A 92 0.98 5.55 -22.86
C PRO A 92 0.95 5.87 -21.36
N ALA A 93 -0.09 6.56 -20.87
CA ALA A 93 -0.22 6.88 -19.46
C ALA A 93 -0.37 5.63 -18.57
N ALA A 94 -1.12 4.62 -19.02
CA ALA A 94 -1.25 3.32 -18.36
C ALA A 94 0.11 2.58 -18.31
N ILE A 95 0.90 2.64 -19.37
CA ILE A 95 2.24 2.02 -19.41
C ILE A 95 3.18 2.72 -18.43
N VAL A 96 3.23 4.06 -18.44
CA VAL A 96 4.11 4.84 -17.53
C VAL A 96 3.74 4.58 -16.06
N THR A 97 2.45 4.64 -15.74
CA THR A 97 1.97 4.38 -14.37
C THR A 97 2.22 2.93 -13.94
N GLY A 98 2.06 1.95 -14.84
CA GLY A 98 2.42 0.55 -14.60
C GLY A 98 3.92 0.34 -14.34
N ILE A 99 4.80 1.01 -15.10
CA ILE A 99 6.26 0.96 -14.88
C ILE A 99 6.62 1.60 -13.53
N MET A 100 6.01 2.73 -13.17
CA MET A 100 6.22 3.36 -11.87
C MET A 100 5.76 2.46 -10.73
N ALA A 101 4.62 1.78 -10.87
CA ALA A 101 4.13 0.82 -9.89
C ALA A 101 5.09 -0.37 -9.72
N LEU A 102 5.60 -0.95 -10.82
CA LEU A 102 6.60 -2.03 -10.76
C LEU A 102 7.92 -1.56 -10.12
N ARG A 103 8.36 -0.33 -10.38
CA ARG A 103 9.56 0.24 -9.75
C ARG A 103 9.38 0.36 -8.24
N GLU A 104 8.20 0.77 -7.76
CA GLU A 104 7.91 0.86 -6.32
C GLU A 104 7.82 -0.53 -5.67
N ILE A 105 7.20 -1.51 -6.33
CA ILE A 105 7.15 -2.92 -5.85
C ILE A 105 8.57 -3.50 -5.74
N ARG A 106 9.44 -3.26 -6.72
CA ARG A 106 10.85 -3.71 -6.64
C ARG A 106 11.62 -3.06 -5.49
N ARG A 107 11.30 -1.80 -5.15
CA ARG A 107 11.90 -1.11 -3.99
C ARG A 107 11.36 -1.63 -2.66
N ARG A 108 10.12 -2.13 -2.64
CA ARG A 108 9.42 -2.60 -1.43
C ARG A 108 8.75 -3.96 -1.70
N PRO A 109 9.53 -5.06 -1.74
CA PRO A 109 9.02 -6.40 -2.10
C PRO A 109 7.96 -6.98 -1.14
N ALA A 110 7.72 -6.33 0.00
CA ALA A 110 6.66 -6.68 0.95
C ALA A 110 5.25 -6.24 0.50
N LEU A 111 5.12 -5.51 -0.62
CA LEU A 111 3.84 -4.97 -1.07
C LEU A 111 3.13 -5.92 -2.04
N PRO A 112 1.89 -6.37 -1.73
CA PRO A 112 1.11 -7.18 -2.65
C PRO A 112 0.60 -6.32 -3.81
N GLY A 113 0.80 -6.78 -5.05
CA GLY A 113 0.33 -6.03 -6.24
C GLY A 113 1.09 -6.27 -7.54
N GLU A 114 2.04 -7.20 -7.58
CA GLU A 114 2.83 -7.49 -8.79
C GLU A 114 1.96 -7.93 -9.97
N THR A 115 0.98 -8.81 -9.73
CA THR A 115 0.04 -9.29 -10.75
C THR A 115 -0.85 -8.17 -11.28
N ALA A 116 -1.25 -7.24 -10.41
CA ALA A 116 -2.05 -6.07 -10.77
C ALA A 116 -1.26 -5.08 -11.66
N ALA A 117 0.00 -4.80 -11.30
CA ALA A 117 0.88 -3.94 -12.09
C ALA A 117 1.20 -4.57 -13.46
N LEU A 118 1.45 -5.88 -13.50
CA LEU A 118 1.65 -6.61 -14.75
C LEU A 118 0.41 -6.56 -15.65
N GLY A 119 -0.79 -6.75 -15.07
CA GLY A 119 -2.06 -6.66 -15.78
C GLY A 119 -2.29 -5.29 -16.44
N GLY A 120 -1.96 -4.20 -15.75
CA GLY A 120 -2.05 -2.83 -16.30
C GLY A 120 -1.12 -2.61 -17.49
N ILE A 121 0.10 -3.14 -17.44
CA ILE A 121 1.06 -3.03 -18.55
C ILE A 121 0.59 -3.84 -19.76
N VAL A 122 0.12 -5.08 -19.55
CA VAL A 122 -0.34 -5.95 -20.65
C VAL A 122 -1.56 -5.34 -21.34
N THR A 123 -2.54 -4.89 -20.57
CA THR A 123 -3.76 -4.25 -21.12
C THR A 123 -3.45 -2.94 -21.84
N GLY A 124 -2.57 -2.09 -21.27
CA GLY A 124 -2.09 -0.88 -21.95
C GLY A 124 -1.37 -1.15 -23.26
N ALA A 125 -0.52 -2.18 -23.31
CA ALA A 125 0.20 -2.58 -24.52
C ALA A 125 -0.75 -3.07 -25.63
N ILE A 126 -1.77 -3.84 -25.27
CA ILE A 126 -2.81 -4.30 -26.21
C ILE A 126 -3.54 -3.10 -26.82
N GLY A 127 -3.97 -2.14 -25.99
CA GLY A 127 -4.66 -0.93 -26.48
C GLY A 127 -3.81 -0.09 -27.45
N VAL A 128 -2.51 0.03 -27.20
CA VAL A 128 -1.59 0.72 -28.14
C VAL A 128 -1.42 -0.07 -29.44
N ALA A 129 -1.39 -1.40 -29.38
CA ALA A 129 -1.26 -2.25 -30.56
C ALA A 129 -2.50 -2.19 -31.47
N GLU A 130 -3.71 -2.22 -30.88
CA GLU A 130 -4.96 -2.08 -31.63
C GLU A 130 -5.06 -0.72 -32.32
N LEU A 131 -4.70 0.36 -31.60
CA LEU A 131 -4.64 1.70 -32.17
C LEU A 131 -3.68 1.77 -33.37
N ALA A 132 -2.48 1.19 -33.25
CA ALA A 132 -1.52 1.14 -34.33
C ALA A 132 -2.03 0.35 -35.55
N ALA A 133 -2.72 -0.78 -35.30
CA ALA A 133 -3.32 -1.60 -36.36
C ALA A 133 -4.42 -0.84 -37.13
N VAL A 134 -5.28 -0.10 -36.44
CA VAL A 134 -6.32 0.73 -37.07
C VAL A 134 -5.71 1.80 -37.96
N TRP A 135 -4.67 2.50 -37.48
CA TRP A 135 -3.97 3.53 -38.27
C TRP A 135 -3.25 2.94 -39.49
N LEU A 136 -2.60 1.78 -39.35
CA LEU A 136 -1.93 1.10 -40.45
C LEU A 136 -2.95 0.67 -41.52
N TRP A 137 -4.07 0.08 -41.11
CA TRP A 137 -5.13 -0.31 -42.04
C TRP A 137 -5.74 0.89 -42.78
N ALA A 138 -5.96 2.01 -42.09
CA ALA A 138 -6.45 3.25 -42.69
C ALA A 138 -5.45 3.84 -43.70
N ALA A 139 -4.14 3.77 -43.42
CA ALA A 139 -3.09 4.24 -44.32
C ALA A 139 -3.00 3.38 -45.59
N LEU A 140 -3.17 2.06 -45.47
CA LEU A 140 -3.14 1.13 -46.61
C LEU A 140 -4.38 1.23 -47.52
N ARG A 141 -5.47 1.84 -47.04
CA ARG A 141 -6.71 2.06 -47.81
C ARG A 141 -6.81 3.44 -48.46
N ARG A 142 -5.85 4.34 -48.22
CA ARG A 142 -5.74 5.62 -48.94
C ARG A 142 -4.92 5.45 -50.20
#